data_AF-A0A8J7HC12-F1
#
_entry.id   AF-A0A8J7HC12-F1
#
_cell.length_a   1.000
_cell.length_b   1.000
_cell.length_c   1.000
_cell.angle_alpha   90.00
_cell.angle_beta   90.00
_cell.angle_gamma   90.00
#
_symmetry.space_group_name_H-M   'P 1'
#
loop_
_entity.id
_entity.type
_entity.pdbx_description
1 polymer ?
#
loop_
_entity_poly.entity_id
_entity_poly.type
_entity_poly.pdbx_seq_one_letter_code
_entity_poly.pdbx_strand_id
1 'polypeptide(L)' 'MASIYKTDIIALKKLMVEKEIATISDLSKLSGINRNTLSSVLNGDAQPSAEVMDKLVSTLDIEPEIAGCIFFSLNLRSK' A
#
# COMPACT_ATOMS: atom_id res chain seq x y z
N MET A 1 9.94 15.26 9.63
CA MET A 1 9.69 14.20 10.63
C MET A 1 9.82 12.86 9.93
N ALA A 2 10.85 12.06 10.21
CA ALA A 2 10.88 10.69 9.69
C ALA A 2 9.82 9.89 10.45
N SER A 3 8.81 9.40 9.74
CA SER A 3 7.82 8.48 10.33
C SER A 3 8.54 7.20 10.76
N ILE A 4 8.33 6.77 12.01
CA ILE A 4 8.82 5.48 12.52
C ILE A 4 8.16 4.30 11.79
N TYR A 5 7.07 4.56 11.08
CA TYR A 5 6.31 3.60 10.30
C TYR A 5 6.57 3.76 8.81
N LYS A 6 6.63 2.64 8.09
CA LYS A 6 6.73 2.53 6.65
C LYS A 6 5.74 1.49 6.13
N THR A 7 5.26 1.67 4.92
CA THR A 7 4.49 0.65 4.21
C THR A 7 5.39 -0.50 3.73
N ASP A 8 5.02 -1.74 4.03
CA ASP A 8 5.63 -2.94 3.47
C ASP A 8 5.19 -3.12 2.01
N ILE A 9 6.00 -2.59 1.11
CA ILE A 9 5.75 -2.64 -0.33
C ILE A 9 5.83 -4.06 -0.90
N ILE A 10 6.50 -5.00 -0.22
CA ILE A 10 6.66 -6.38 -0.69
C ILE A 10 5.36 -7.13 -0.40
N ALA A 11 4.86 -7.02 0.83
CA ALA A 11 3.58 -7.60 1.22
C ALA A 11 2.43 -7.01 0.38
N LEU A 12 2.41 -5.69 0.16
CA LEU A 12 1.39 -5.05 -0.66
C LEU A 12 1.42 -5.54 -2.12
N LYS A 13 2.60 -5.69 -2.73
CA LYS A 13 2.73 -6.24 -4.09
C LYS A 13 2.33 -7.71 -4.17
N LYS A 14 2.59 -8.51 -3.13
CA LYS A 14 2.16 -9.91 -3.05
C LYS A 14 0.63 -10.01 -3.09
N LEU A 15 -0.06 -9.17 -2.32
CA LEU A 15 -1.53 -9.10 -2.33
C LEU A 15 -2.08 -8.67 -3.70
N MET A 16 -1.42 -7.74 -4.39
CA MET A 16 -1.80 -7.38 -5.76
C MET A 16 -1.76 -8.60 -6.69
N VAL A 17 -0.70 -9.42 -6.61
CA VAL A 17 -0.56 -10.63 -7.42
C VAL A 17 -1.63 -11.67 -7.05
N GLU A 18 -1.91 -11.85 -5.76
CA GLU A 18 -2.94 -12.77 -5.27
C GLU A 18 -4.36 -12.38 -5.73
N LYS A 19 -4.62 -11.08 -5.96
CA LYS A 19 -5.88 -10.56 -6.51
C LYS A 19 -5.85 -10.39 -8.04
N GLU A 20 -4.87 -10.99 -8.72
CA GLU A 20 -4.70 -10.92 -10.19
C GLU A 20 -4.55 -9.49 -10.76
N ILE A 21 -4.08 -8.54 -9.94
CA ILE A 21 -3.83 -7.15 -10.34
C ILE A 21 -2.38 -7.01 -10.79
N ALA A 22 -2.17 -7.13 -12.10
CA ALA A 22 -0.82 -7.13 -12.68
C ALA A 22 -0.20 -5.73 -12.81
N THR A 23 -1.01 -4.67 -12.95
CA THR A 23 -0.49 -3.32 -13.23
C THR A 23 -1.03 -2.23 -12.30
N ILE A 24 -0.24 -1.18 -12.12
CA ILE A 24 -0.64 0.04 -11.39
C ILE A 24 -1.86 0.70 -12.05
N SER A 25 -1.99 0.58 -13.39
CA SER A 25 -3.17 1.09 -14.11
C SER A 25 -4.45 0.39 -13.68
N ASP A 26 -4.38 -0.92 -13.48
CA ASP A 26 -5.54 -1.73 -13.11
C ASP A 26 -5.93 -1.45 -11.66
N LEU A 27 -4.94 -1.39 -10.77
CA LEU A 27 -5.16 -0.96 -9.39
C LEU A 27 -5.76 0.45 -9.32
N SER A 28 -5.29 1.38 -10.15
CA SER A 28 -5.82 2.75 -10.23
C SER A 28 -7.30 2.77 -10.63
N LYS A 29 -7.69 1.97 -11.63
CA LYS A 29 -9.08 1.85 -12.08
C LYS A 29 -9.97 1.22 -11.02
N LEU A 30 -9.49 0.18 -10.35
CA LEU A 30 -10.27 -0.56 -9.35
C LEU A 30 -10.44 0.24 -8.05
N SER A 31 -9.37 0.89 -7.58
CA SER A 31 -9.36 1.64 -6.31
C SER A 31 -9.80 3.10 -6.44
N GLY A 32 -9.85 3.64 -7.66
CA GLY A 32 -10.06 5.07 -7.90
C GLY A 32 -8.91 5.96 -7.42
N ILE A 33 -7.76 5.39 -7.06
CA ILE A 33 -6.57 6.14 -6.63
C ILE A 33 -5.78 6.57 -7.87
N ASN A 34 -5.21 7.77 -7.85
CA ASN A 34 -4.35 8.25 -8.92
C ASN A 34 -3.12 7.34 -9.10
N ARG A 35 -2.80 7.00 -10.36
CA ARG A 35 -1.68 6.14 -10.73
C ARG A 35 -0.33 6.62 -10.19
N ASN A 36 -0.08 7.93 -10.13
CA ASN A 36 1.16 8.49 -9.59
C ASN A 36 1.26 8.26 -8.09
N THR A 37 0.15 8.45 -7.36
CA THR A 37 0.07 8.15 -5.92
C THR A 37 0.36 6.68 -5.65
N LEU A 38 -0.26 5.77 -6.40
CA LEU A 38 0.00 4.34 -6.29
C LEU A 38 1.46 4.00 -6.60
N SER A 39 2.05 4.62 -7.61
CA SER A 39 3.47 4.43 -7.93
C SER A 39 4.36 4.83 -6.76
N SER A 40 4.15 6.00 -6.16
CA SER A 40 4.95 6.45 -5.01
C SER A 40 4.79 5.54 -3.80
N VAL A 41 3.58 5.02 -3.55
CA VAL A 41 3.32 4.08 -2.45
C VAL A 41 4.01 2.73 -2.70
N LEU A 42 3.84 2.15 -3.89
CA LEU A 42 4.41 0.84 -4.25
C LEU A 42 5.93 0.83 -4.41
N ASN A 43 6.54 2.01 -4.61
CA ASN A 43 7.98 2.19 -4.58
C ASN A 43 8.51 2.48 -3.17
N GLY A 44 7.61 2.82 -2.22
CA GLY A 44 7.96 3.17 -0.86
C GLY A 44 8.53 4.59 -0.72
N ASP A 45 8.29 5.44 -1.72
CA ASP A 45 8.68 6.85 -1.76
C ASP A 45 7.75 7.71 -0.90
N ALA A 46 6.50 7.28 -0.75
CA ALA A 46 5.49 7.97 0.03
C ALA A 46 4.70 7.00 0.93
N GLN A 47 4.44 7.44 2.16
CA GLN A 47 3.47 6.78 3.03
C GLN A 47 2.05 7.16 2.55
N PRO A 48 1.14 6.20 2.33
CA PRO A 48 -0.24 6.50 1.92
C PRO A 48 -0.97 7.29 3.01
N SER A 49 -1.94 8.11 2.61
CA SER A 49 -2.88 8.74 3.55
C SER A 49 -3.91 7.72 4.06
N ALA A 50 -4.64 8.05 5.12
CA ALA A 50 -5.71 7.19 5.64
C ALA A 50 -6.75 6.84 4.56
N GLU A 51 -7.12 7.80 3.70
CA GLU A 51 -8.05 7.57 2.59
C GLU A 51 -7.47 6.59 1.54
N VAL A 52 -6.18 6.72 1.22
CA VAL A 52 -5.52 5.81 0.28
C VAL A 52 -5.40 4.40 0.88
N MET A 53 -5.10 4.29 2.18
CA MET A 53 -5.08 3.01 2.89
C MET A 53 -6.46 2.35 2.82
N ASP A 54 -7.53 3.06 3.17
CA ASP A 54 -8.90 2.54 3.18
C ASP A 54 -9.34 2.02 1.79
N LYS A 55 -9.04 2.80 0.74
CA LYS A 55 -9.28 2.39 -0.65
C LYS A 55 -8.48 1.14 -1.03
N LEU A 56 -7.22 1.04 -0.63
CA LEU A 56 -6.38 -0.14 -0.90
C LEU A 56 -6.89 -1.37 -0.15
N VAL A 57 -7.25 -1.23 1.13
CA VAL A 57 -7.83 -2.31 1.95
C VAL A 57 -9.11 -2.82 1.33
N SER A 58 -9.99 -1.93 0.91
CA SER A 58 -11.26 -2.28 0.27
C SER A 58 -11.07 -2.93 -1.11
N THR A 59 -10.12 -2.43 -1.91
CA THR A 59 -9.89 -2.94 -3.28
C THR A 59 -9.18 -4.28 -3.29
N LEU A 60 -8.21 -4.46 -2.41
CA LEU A 60 -7.43 -5.68 -2.28
C LEU A 60 -8.06 -6.65 -1.26
N ASP A 61 -9.22 -6.31 -0.70
CA ASP A 61 -9.97 -7.12 0.26
C ASP A 61 -9.05 -7.69 1.35
N ILE A 62 -8.33 -6.76 1.99
CA ILE A 62 -7.32 -7.06 3.01
C ILE A 62 -8.00 -7.11 4.37
N GLU A 63 -7.73 -8.15 5.15
CA GLU A 63 -8.19 -8.18 6.55
C GLU A 63 -7.58 -7.03 7.37
N PRO A 64 -8.34 -6.38 8.27
CA PRO A 64 -7.86 -5.22 9.02
C PRO A 64 -6.56 -5.47 9.81
N GLU A 65 -6.39 -6.67 10.35
CA GLU A 65 -5.18 -7.06 11.10
C GLU A 65 -3.95 -7.06 10.18
N ILE A 66 -4.08 -7.64 8.98
CA ILE A 66 -3.02 -7.69 7.96
C ILE A 66 -2.71 -6.28 7.44
N ALA A 67 -3.74 -5.46 7.20
CA ALA A 67 -3.58 -4.08 6.77
C ALA A 67 -2.72 -3.26 7.77
N GLY A 68 -2.93 -3.48 9.07
CA GLY A 68 -2.11 -2.88 10.13
C GLY A 68 -0.62 -3.21 9.98
N CYS A 69 -0.31 -4.50 9.79
CA CYS A 69 1.07 -4.96 9.58
C CYS A 69 1.72 -4.37 8.31
N ILE A 70 0.94 -4.20 7.24
CA ILE A 70 1.44 -3.68 5.96
C ILE A 70 1.71 -2.18 6.06
N PHE A 71 0.73 -1.38 6.49
CA PHE A 71 0.86 0.08 6.43
C PHE A 71 1.69 0.66 7.58
N PHE A 72 1.79 -0.05 8.71
CA PHE A 72 2.48 0.42 9.91
C PHE A 72 3.69 -0.43 10.28
N SER A 73 4.38 -1.00 9.29
CA SER A 73 5.62 -1.74 9.54
C SER A 73 6.70 -0.82 10.11
N LEU A 74 7.47 -1.28 11.11
CA LEU A 74 8.52 -0.48 11.72
C LEU A 74 9.68 -0.25 10.74
N ASN A 75 10.13 1.00 10.61
CA ASN A 75 11.32 1.30 9.86
C ASN A 75 12.57 0.92 10.67
N LEU A 76 13.04 -0.33 10.49
CA LEU A 76 14.20 -0.86 11.21
C LEU A 76 15.54 -0.17 10.84
N ARG A 77 15.57 0.65 9.77
CA ARG A 77 16.76 1.39 9.34
C ARG A 77 16.88 2.77 10.00
N SER A 78 15.88 3.25 10.74
CA SER A 78 15.93 4.57 11.39
C SER A 78 16.55 4.53 12.80
N LYS A 79 17.50 3.63 13.04
CA LYS A 79 18.14 3.43 14.34
C LYS A 79 19.48 4.15 14.41
#